data_AF-A0A2V6WL87-F1
#
_entry.id   AF-A0A2V6WL87-F1
#
_cell.length_a   1.000
_cell.length_b   1.000
_cell.length_c   1.000
_cell.angle_alpha   90.00
_cell.angle_beta   90.00
_cell.angle_gamma   90.00
#
_symmetry.space_group_name_H-M   'P 1'
#
loop_
_entity.id
_entity.type
_entity.pdbx_description
1 polymer ?
#
loop_
_entity_poly.entity_id
_entity_poly.type
_entity_poly.pdbx_seq_one_letter_code
_entity_poly.pdbx_strand_id
1 'polypeptide(L)'
;GGDASAFRYGDSGVALIAPILGDERRGARIATLLRARLDELLRTMTTSVRTFTGARWRVRVGDATWSADLVTTGAVLRLAQDVLARDAAVRRPAA
;
A
#
# COMPACT_ATOMS: atom_id res chain seq x y z
N GLY A 1 19.37 -3.40 1.77
CA GLY A 1 17.96 -3.52 1.35
C GLY A 1 17.70 -4.98 1.12
N GLY A 2 16.75 -5.58 1.84
CA GLY A 2 16.26 -6.93 1.48
C GLY A 2 15.21 -6.76 0.40
N ASP A 3 15.41 -7.45 -0.73
CA ASP A 3 14.66 -7.28 -1.97
C ASP A 3 13.15 -7.34 -1.73
N ALA A 4 12.43 -6.38 -2.32
CA ALA A 4 10.99 -6.36 -2.36
C ALA A 4 10.54 -6.61 -3.80
N SER A 5 9.54 -7.47 -3.98
CA SER A 5 8.97 -7.77 -5.28
C SER A 5 7.63 -7.06 -5.42
N ALA A 6 7.45 -6.34 -6.52
CA ALA A 6 6.21 -5.64 -6.83
C ALA A 6 5.45 -6.39 -7.93
N PHE A 7 4.14 -6.54 -7.74
CA PHE A 7 3.25 -7.23 -8.66
C PHE A 7 2.04 -6.36 -8.97
N ARG A 8 1.55 -6.42 -10.22
CA ARG A 8 0.24 -5.85 -10.54
C ARG A 8 -0.83 -6.61 -9.76
N TYR A 9 -1.77 -5.87 -9.18
CA TYR A 9 -2.82 -6.43 -8.35
C TYR A 9 -4.19 -5.89 -8.79
N GLY A 10 -4.95 -6.72 -9.50
CA GLY A 10 -6.19 -6.31 -10.16
C GLY A 10 -5.96 -5.25 -11.24
N ASP A 11 -6.97 -4.43 -11.46
CA ASP A 11 -6.97 -3.47 -12.58
C ASP A 11 -6.05 -2.27 -12.33
N SER A 12 -6.02 -1.77 -11.09
CA SER A 12 -5.35 -0.51 -10.72
C SER A 12 -4.46 -0.60 -9.48
N GLY A 13 -4.32 -1.78 -8.86
CA GLY A 13 -3.55 -1.97 -7.65
C GLY A 13 -2.14 -2.50 -7.90
N VAL A 14 -1.31 -2.39 -6.86
CA VAL A 14 0.03 -2.99 -6.81
C VAL A 14 0.15 -3.72 -5.47
N ALA A 15 0.67 -4.94 -5.50
CA ALA A 15 1.05 -5.69 -4.31
C ALA A 15 2.57 -5.67 -4.16
N LEU A 16 3.06 -5.41 -2.94
CA LEU A 16 4.48 -5.44 -2.62
C LEU A 16 4.72 -6.56 -1.61
N ILE A 17 5.61 -7.50 -1.95
CA ILE A 17 6.04 -8.58 -1.06
C ILE A 17 7.47 -8.27 -0.62
N ALA A 18 7.70 -8.24 0.69
CA ALA A 18 9.00 -7.94 1.26
C ALA A 18 9.31 -8.89 2.44
N PRO A 19 10.56 -9.38 2.59
CA PRO A 19 10.94 -10.27 3.69
C PRO A 19 10.79 -9.63 5.06
N ILE A 20 10.35 -10.33 6.10
CA ILE A 20 10.16 -9.70 7.43
C ILE A 20 11.49 -9.43 8.16
N LEU A 21 12.58 -10.11 7.81
CA LEU A 21 13.94 -9.95 8.40
C LEU A 21 13.94 -9.87 9.93
N GLY A 22 13.14 -10.69 10.62
CA GLY A 22 13.05 -10.70 12.09
C GLY A 22 12.33 -9.49 12.70
N ASP A 23 11.69 -8.65 11.89
CA ASP A 23 10.99 -7.44 12.32
C ASP A 23 9.53 -7.48 11.84
N GLU A 24 8.63 -7.90 12.72
CA GLU A 24 7.20 -8.03 12.43
C GLU A 24 6.53 -6.70 12.07
N ARG A 25 7.13 -5.58 12.51
CA ARG A 25 6.65 -4.21 12.23
C ARG A 25 7.19 -3.64 10.92
N ARG A 26 8.05 -4.39 10.20
CA ARG A 26 8.61 -3.96 8.91
C ARG A 26 7.53 -3.70 7.87
N GLY A 27 6.48 -4.53 7.82
CA GLY A 27 5.33 -4.34 6.92
C GLY A 27 4.71 -2.95 7.06
N ALA A 28 4.30 -2.58 8.28
CA ALA A 28 3.68 -1.30 8.58
C ALA A 28 4.59 -0.09 8.27
N ARG A 29 5.89 -0.20 8.55
CA ARG A 29 6.86 0.87 8.21
C ARG A 29 7.01 1.02 6.70
N ILE A 30 7.13 -0.08 5.96
CA ILE A 30 7.19 -0.06 4.49
C ILE A 30 5.92 0.55 3.93
N ALA A 31 4.74 0.17 4.43
CA ALA A 31 3.46 0.72 4.00
C ALA A 31 3.38 2.24 4.21
N THR A 32 3.84 2.72 5.36
CA THR A 32 3.91 4.15 5.68
C THR A 32 4.84 4.91 4.74
N LEU A 33 6.06 4.39 4.52
CA LEU A 33 7.04 5.02 3.64
C LEU A 33 6.60 4.99 2.17
N LEU A 34 6.04 3.87 1.71
CA LEU A 34 5.50 3.72 0.36
C LEU A 34 4.39 4.75 0.11
N ARG A 35 3.49 4.92 1.08
CA ARG A 35 2.43 5.93 1.00
C ARG A 35 3.00 7.33 0.84
N ALA A 36 3.88 7.74 1.77
CA ALA A 36 4.50 9.06 1.74
C ALA A 36 5.22 9.31 0.42
N ARG A 37 5.94 8.31 -0.10
CA ARG A 37 6.67 8.42 -1.36
C ARG A 37 5.73 8.54 -2.56
N LEU A 38 4.65 7.77 -2.61
CA LEU A 38 3.66 7.87 -3.68
C LEU A 38 2.91 9.20 -3.64
N ASP A 39 2.55 9.70 -2.45
CA ASP A 39 1.91 11.00 -2.28
C ASP A 39 2.83 12.13 -2.79
N GLU A 40 4.13 12.08 -2.48
CA GLU A 40 5.14 13.01 -2.98
C GLU A 40 5.24 12.96 -4.51
N LEU A 41 5.40 11.77 -5.08
CA LEU A 41 5.51 11.57 -6.53
C LEU A 41 4.26 12.07 -7.27
N LEU A 42 3.07 11.76 -6.74
CA LEU A 42 1.81 12.23 -7.33
C LEU A 42 1.68 13.73 -7.25
N ARG A 43 2.07 14.36 -6.13
CA ARG A 43 2.12 15.82 -6.01
C ARG A 43 3.04 16.44 -7.07
N THR A 44 4.23 15.89 -7.26
CA THR A 44 5.13 16.32 -8.34
C THR A 44 4.53 16.10 -9.72
N MET A 45 3.83 14.99 -9.97
CA MET A 45 3.16 14.74 -11.25
C MET A 45 2.03 15.76 -11.51
N THR A 46 1.27 16.18 -10.49
CA THR A 46 0.20 17.18 -10.68
C THR A 46 0.71 18.52 -11.21
N THR A 47 1.96 18.90 -10.90
CA THR A 47 2.59 20.14 -11.35
C THR A 47 3.36 20.01 -12.67
N SER A 48 3.76 18.79 -13.05
CA SER A 48 4.66 18.55 -14.19
C SER A 48 4.03 17.80 -15.36
N VAL A 49 2.91 17.10 -15.15
CA VAL A 49 2.27 16.26 -16.16
C VAL A 49 0.83 16.72 -16.37
N ARG A 50 0.52 17.21 -17.58
CA ARG A 50 -0.79 17.76 -17.96
C ARG A 50 -1.96 16.84 -17.59
N THR A 51 -1.84 15.53 -17.79
CA THR A 51 -2.90 14.55 -17.46
C THR A 51 -3.20 14.48 -15.97
N PHE A 52 -2.26 14.86 -15.11
CA PHE A 52 -2.41 14.86 -13.66
C PHE A 52 -2.82 16.23 -13.11
N THR A 53 -2.83 17.28 -13.93
CA THR A 53 -3.19 18.64 -13.51
C THR A 53 -4.67 18.71 -13.12
N GLY A 54 -4.96 19.28 -11.95
CA GLY A 54 -6.32 19.44 -11.41
C GLY A 54 -6.96 18.16 -10.83
N ALA A 55 -6.34 16.99 -11.05
CA ALA A 55 -6.81 15.73 -10.48
C ALA A 55 -6.48 15.63 -8.99
N ARG A 56 -7.44 15.15 -8.19
CA ARG A 56 -7.25 14.84 -6.77
C ARG A 56 -6.97 13.36 -6.60
N TRP A 57 -5.73 13.02 -6.32
CA TRP A 57 -5.30 11.65 -6.09
C TRP A 57 -5.32 11.30 -4.62
N ARG A 58 -5.53 10.02 -4.33
CA ARG A 58 -5.39 9.47 -2.99
C ARG A 58 -4.76 8.10 -3.06
N VAL A 59 -3.60 7.97 -2.42
CA VAL A 59 -2.96 6.67 -2.22
C VAL A 59 -3.68 5.95 -1.09
N ARG A 60 -3.99 4.67 -1.30
CA ARG A 60 -4.50 3.76 -0.28
C ARG A 60 -3.52 2.63 -0.08
N VAL A 61 -3.29 2.24 1.16
CA VAL A 61 -2.34 1.18 1.49
C VAL A 61 -2.92 0.33 2.60
N GLY A 62 -2.78 -0.99 2.46
CA GLY A 62 -2.98 -1.96 3.53
C GLY A 62 -1.81 -2.92 3.57
N ASP A 63 -1.44 -3.35 4.76
CA ASP A 63 -0.35 -4.28 4.98
C ASP A 63 -0.77 -5.42 5.88
N ALA A 64 -0.06 -6.54 5.74
CA ALA A 64 -0.10 -7.64 6.66
C ALA A 64 1.29 -8.29 6.68
N THR A 65 1.71 -8.70 7.87
CA THR A 65 2.93 -9.45 8.09
C THR A 65 2.56 -10.89 8.38
N TRP A 66 3.26 -11.86 7.76
CA TRP A 66 3.11 -13.26 8.14
C TRP A 66 3.52 -13.46 9.60
N SER A 67 2.74 -14.27 10.33
CA SER A 67 3.02 -14.72 11.69
C SER A 67 2.67 -16.19 11.83
N ALA A 68 3.13 -16.84 12.90
CA ALA A 68 2.81 -18.24 13.17
C ALA A 68 1.29 -18.50 13.29
N ASP A 69 0.52 -17.51 13.76
CA ASP A 69 -0.93 -17.58 13.86
C ASP A 69 -1.64 -17.47 12.49
N LEU A 70 -0.95 -16.93 11.48
CA LEU A 70 -1.41 -16.82 10.10
C LEU A 70 -0.88 -18.00 9.27
N VAL A 71 -1.50 -19.16 9.48
CA VAL A 71 -1.07 -20.48 8.99
C VAL A 71 -1.02 -20.59 7.45
N THR A 72 -1.61 -19.66 6.70
CA THR A 72 -1.62 -19.70 5.22
C THR A 72 -1.29 -18.36 4.59
N THR A 73 -0.65 -18.38 3.42
CA THR A 73 -0.45 -17.18 2.59
C THR A 73 -1.78 -16.49 2.26
N GLY A 74 -2.84 -17.27 2.05
CA GLY A 74 -4.19 -16.73 1.81
C GLY A 74 -4.73 -15.91 2.99
N ALA A 75 -4.44 -16.30 4.23
CA ALA A 75 -4.84 -15.54 5.41
C ALA A 75 -4.12 -14.18 5.50
N VAL A 76 -2.81 -14.15 5.19
CA VAL A 76 -2.03 -12.90 5.15
C VAL A 76 -2.57 -11.94 4.09
N LEU A 77 -2.85 -12.45 2.88
CA LEU A 77 -3.37 -11.62 1.79
C LEU A 77 -4.76 -11.07 2.10
N ARG A 78 -5.65 -11.87 2.69
CA ARG A 78 -6.98 -11.42 3.11
C ARG A 78 -6.89 -10.32 4.17
N LEU A 79 -6.01 -10.47 5.15
CA LEU A 79 -5.78 -9.43 6.16
C LEU A 79 -5.30 -8.12 5.53
N ALA A 80 -4.35 -8.18 4.60
CA ALA A 80 -3.86 -6.98 3.90
C ALA A 80 -4.99 -6.30 3.09
N GLN A 81 -5.88 -7.08 2.46
CA GLN A 81 -7.06 -6.56 1.76
C GLN A 81 -8.04 -5.90 2.71
N ASP A 82 -8.31 -6.49 3.87
CA ASP A 82 -9.22 -5.93 4.87
C ASP A 82 -8.69 -4.59 5.41
N VAL A 83 -7.38 -4.49 5.66
CA VAL A 83 -6.73 -3.23 6.07
C VAL A 83 -6.83 -2.19 4.95
N LEU A 84 -6.57 -2.58 3.69
CA LEU A 84 -6.70 -1.69 2.53
C LEU A 84 -8.14 -1.17 2.37
N ALA A 85 -9.14 -2.03 2.60
CA ALA A 85 -10.55 -1.66 2.54
C ALA A 85 -10.92 -0.67 3.66
N ARG A 86 -10.41 -0.84 4.88
CA ARG A 86 -10.60 0.10 5.99
C ARG A 86 -9.98 1.46 5.70
N ASP A 87 -8.77 1.51 5.14
CA ASP A 87 -8.14 2.78 4.74
C ASP A 87 -8.97 3.52 3.69
N ALA A 88 -9.64 2.79 2.79
CA ALA A 88 -10.59 3.37 1.85
C ALA A 88 -11.82 3.98 2.53
N ALA A 89 -12.33 3.35 3.60
CA ALA A 89 -13.50 3.81 4.35
C ALA A 89 -13.20 5.05 5.19
N VAL A 90 -12.11 5.03 5.98
CA VAL A 90 -11.72 6.14 6.87
C VAL A 90 -11.52 7.45 6.12
N ARG A 91 -11.03 7.38 4.88
CA ARG A 91 -10.63 8.56 4.14
C ARG A 91 -11.69 9.06 3.16
N ARG A 92 -12.83 8.39 2.99
CA ARG A 92 -13.88 8.81 2.03
C ARG A 92 -14.22 10.31 2.24
N PRO A 93 -14.24 11.15 1.19
CA PRO A 93 -14.66 12.54 1.38
C PRO A 93 -16.09 12.55 1.93
N ALA A 94 -16.38 13.47 2.85
CA ALA A 94 -17.77 13.79 3.19
C ALA A 94 -18.49 14.17 1.88
N ALA A 95 -19.70 13.63 1.72
CA ALA A 95 -20.53 13.82 0.53
C ALA A 95 -20.84 15.30 0.29
#